data_AF-A0A958REN9-F1
#
_entry.id   AF-A0A958REN9-F1
#
_cell.length_a   1.000
_cell.length_b   1.000
_cell.length_c   1.000
_cell.angle_alpha   90.00
_cell.angle_beta   90.00
_cell.angle_gamma   90.00
#
_symmetry.space_group_name_H-M   'P 1'
#
loop_
_entity.id
_entity.type
_entity.pdbx_description
1 polymer ?
#
loop_
_entity_poly.entity_id
_entity_poly.type
_entity_poly.pdbx_seq_one_letter_code
_entity_poly.pdbx_strand_id
1 'polypeptide(L)'
;MYKKLKILFGLCLLASLPLLYQNCGEGNFAANISSEGDNSKQEIIIDVGDEDDDDKNKTFKKHIEYKALTADRMLIYNTMISVFGPTMQSFMVASVAWQSSDFGSPWDPYAKINHADCTKIRDPYYACTRGIILDLDAPPIAGVTAPREGRRITACEAATQNNGALQYAMKKIDPAATLAKPPELSDKNLSRVFELFFRGKPLPSANLTDALKIAHQAETDAKEGWRSVIKSVCLSPHWQVM
;
A
#
# COMPACT_ATOMS: atom_id res chain seq x y z
N MET A 1 45.11 7.34 32.31
CA MET A 1 45.49 6.68 31.04
C MET A 1 44.26 6.08 30.30
N TYR A 2 43.13 6.81 30.22
CA TYR A 2 41.82 6.25 29.77
C TYR A 2 41.08 7.14 28.74
N LYS A 3 41.79 7.93 27.93
CA LYS A 3 41.17 8.84 26.94
C LYS A 3 41.28 8.39 25.47
N LYS A 4 41.98 7.30 25.16
CA LYS A 4 42.20 6.85 23.77
C LYS A 4 41.35 5.65 23.32
N LEU A 5 40.53 5.05 24.19
CA LEU A 5 39.78 3.82 23.88
C LEU A 5 38.32 4.07 23.41
N LYS A 6 37.90 5.32 23.18
CA LYS A 6 36.52 5.64 22.73
C LYS A 6 36.40 5.99 21.24
N ILE A 7 37.50 6.19 20.54
CA ILE A 7 37.46 6.67 19.13
C ILE A 7 37.48 5.51 18.12
N LEU A 8 37.91 4.31 18.52
CA LEU A 8 38.00 3.15 17.62
C LEU A 8 36.70 2.34 17.46
N PHE A 9 35.70 2.54 18.33
CA PHE A 9 34.41 1.86 18.20
C PHE A 9 33.38 2.60 17.32
N GLY A 10 33.65 3.87 16.98
CA GLY A 10 32.74 4.71 16.20
C GLY A 10 32.89 4.61 14.67
N LEU A 11 33.93 3.95 14.17
CA LEU A 11 34.25 3.91 12.73
C LEU A 11 33.94 2.57 12.04
N CYS A 12 33.54 1.53 12.77
CA CYS A 12 33.12 0.25 12.17
C CYS A 12 31.61 0.13 11.89
N LEU A 13 30.78 1.07 12.34
CA LEU A 13 29.32 0.99 12.23
C LEU A 13 28.74 1.72 11.00
N LEU A 14 29.58 2.38 10.19
CA LEU A 14 29.15 3.14 9.00
C LEU A 14 29.46 2.45 7.66
N ALA A 15 30.07 1.26 7.68
CA ALA A 15 30.48 0.55 6.46
C ALA A 15 29.62 -0.68 6.08
N SER A 16 28.58 -1.03 6.86
CA SER A 16 27.75 -2.22 6.62
C SER A 16 26.37 -1.95 6.00
N LEU A 17 26.06 -0.69 5.63
CA LEU A 17 24.71 -0.30 5.21
C LEU A 17 24.34 -0.34 3.70
N PRO A 18 25.17 -0.80 2.73
CA PRO A 18 24.68 -0.97 1.36
C PRO A 18 24.49 -2.43 0.89
N LEU A 19 24.41 -3.44 1.77
CA LEU A 19 24.32 -4.86 1.35
C LEU A 19 22.99 -5.59 1.62
N LEU A 20 21.93 -4.90 2.07
CA LEU A 20 20.64 -5.56 2.36
C LEU A 20 19.55 -5.40 1.28
N TYR A 21 19.90 -5.01 0.05
CA TYR A 21 18.94 -4.87 -1.07
C TYR A 21 19.21 -5.83 -2.24
N GLN A 22 19.54 -7.10 -1.99
CA GLN A 22 19.67 -8.08 -3.09
C GLN A 22 19.15 -9.50 -2.79
N ASN A 23 18.17 -9.69 -1.89
CA ASN A 23 17.56 -11.02 -1.77
C ASN A 23 16.04 -10.96 -1.57
N CYS A 24 15.34 -10.52 -2.61
CA CYS A 24 13.95 -10.89 -2.85
C CYS A 24 13.95 -12.04 -3.87
N GLY A 25 14.15 -13.26 -3.38
CA GLY A 25 14.06 -14.48 -4.19
C GLY A 25 13.44 -15.59 -3.36
N GLU A 26 12.40 -16.20 -3.93
CA GLU A 26 11.73 -17.43 -3.50
C GLU A 26 10.52 -17.29 -2.55
N GLY A 27 9.42 -16.85 -3.15
CA GLY A 27 8.07 -17.22 -2.78
C GLY A 27 7.24 -17.28 -4.06
N ASN A 28 6.70 -18.46 -4.40
CA ASN A 28 6.13 -18.85 -5.71
C ASN A 28 4.93 -18.04 -6.26
N PHE A 29 4.70 -16.83 -5.76
CA PHE A 29 3.86 -15.83 -6.42
C PHE A 29 4.69 -14.84 -7.26
N ALA A 30 5.97 -14.67 -6.93
CA ALA A 30 6.92 -13.88 -7.71
C ALA A 30 7.44 -14.63 -8.94
N ALA A 31 7.50 -15.97 -8.93
CA ALA A 31 8.12 -16.73 -10.02
C ALA A 31 7.41 -16.62 -11.39
N ASN A 32 6.15 -16.20 -11.44
CA ASN A 32 5.43 -15.94 -12.70
C ASN A 32 5.39 -14.46 -13.11
N ILE A 33 5.86 -13.53 -12.25
CA ILE A 33 5.79 -12.08 -12.50
C ILE A 33 7.18 -11.41 -12.39
N SER A 34 8.17 -12.11 -11.83
CA SER A 34 9.52 -11.61 -11.57
C SER A 34 10.55 -12.42 -12.37
N SER A 35 10.52 -12.28 -13.70
CA SER A 35 11.78 -12.17 -14.43
C SER A 35 11.89 -10.73 -14.92
N GLU A 36 12.94 -10.07 -14.45
CA GLU A 36 13.43 -8.78 -14.94
C GLU A 36 12.63 -7.55 -14.51
N GLY A 37 13.35 -6.64 -13.83
CA GLY A 37 12.98 -5.24 -13.79
C GLY A 37 13.08 -4.65 -15.19
N ASP A 38 12.07 -4.92 -16.00
CA ASP A 38 11.71 -4.15 -17.17
C ASP A 38 10.22 -4.40 -17.40
N ASN A 39 9.52 -3.40 -17.92
CA ASN A 39 8.08 -3.47 -18.18
C ASN A 39 7.78 -4.79 -18.91
N SER A 40 7.06 -5.71 -18.27
CA SER A 40 6.77 -7.03 -18.84
C SER A 40 5.81 -6.85 -20.02
N LYS A 41 6.40 -6.60 -21.19
CA LYS A 41 5.74 -6.52 -22.48
C LYS A 41 5.35 -7.95 -22.86
N GLN A 42 4.12 -8.35 -22.57
CA GLN A 42 3.56 -9.52 -23.21
C GLN A 42 3.01 -9.11 -24.59
N GLU A 43 3.53 -9.73 -25.65
CA GLU A 43 2.92 -9.69 -26.98
C GLU A 43 1.70 -10.61 -26.98
N ILE A 44 0.50 -10.03 -27.06
CA ILE A 44 -0.70 -10.81 -27.39
C ILE A 44 -0.92 -10.68 -28.89
N ILE A 45 -0.88 -11.82 -29.58
CA ILE A 45 -1.25 -11.92 -30.99
C ILE A 45 -2.77 -12.15 -31.03
N ILE A 46 -3.52 -11.19 -31.57
CA ILE A 46 -4.95 -11.34 -31.82
C ILE A 46 -5.11 -11.58 -33.32
N ASP A 47 -5.41 -12.83 -33.69
CA ASP A 47 -5.85 -13.16 -35.04
C ASP A 47 -7.34 -12.83 -35.15
N VAL A 48 -7.64 -11.76 -35.89
CA VAL A 48 -9.01 -11.44 -36.29
C VAL A 48 -9.19 -12.05 -37.68
N GLY A 49 -9.71 -13.28 -37.72
CA GLY A 49 -10.19 -13.87 -38.95
C GLY A 49 -11.55 -13.26 -39.28
N ASP A 50 -11.61 -12.40 -40.30
CA ASP A 50 -12.86 -12.19 -41.05
C ASP A 50 -12.93 -13.30 -42.10
N GLU A 51 -14.04 -14.04 -42.11
CA GLU A 51 -14.21 -15.26 -42.90
C GLU A 51 -14.46 -15.03 -44.40
N ASP A 52 -14.43 -13.78 -44.90
CA ASP A 52 -14.99 -13.46 -46.23
C ASP A 52 -14.18 -12.52 -47.13
N ASP A 53 -12.90 -12.25 -46.88
CA ASP A 53 -12.08 -11.51 -47.85
C ASP A 53 -10.67 -12.08 -48.03
N ASP A 54 -10.27 -12.28 -49.29
CA ASP A 54 -8.98 -12.77 -49.81
C ASP A 54 -7.77 -11.86 -49.44
N ASP A 55 -7.93 -10.98 -48.45
CA ASP A 55 -6.98 -9.93 -48.11
C ASP A 55 -6.30 -10.22 -46.75
N LYS A 56 -5.20 -11.00 -46.85
CA LYS A 56 -4.03 -11.01 -45.96
C LYS A 56 -4.32 -10.84 -44.46
N ASN A 57 -4.20 -11.95 -43.71
CA ASN A 57 -4.00 -12.00 -42.25
C ASN A 57 -3.23 -10.76 -41.73
N LYS A 58 -3.95 -9.77 -41.19
CA LYS A 58 -3.36 -8.62 -40.51
C LYS A 58 -3.16 -9.02 -39.06
N THR A 59 -1.98 -9.52 -38.74
CA THR A 59 -1.58 -9.79 -37.36
C THR A 59 -1.34 -8.47 -36.64
N PHE A 60 -2.25 -8.08 -35.73
CA PHE A 60 -2.06 -6.90 -34.90
C PHE A 60 -1.24 -7.27 -33.65
N LYS A 61 0.02 -6.82 -33.62
CA LYS A 61 0.84 -6.88 -32.40
C LYS A 61 0.41 -5.75 -31.46
N LYS A 62 -0.40 -6.07 -30.45
CA LYS A 62 -0.73 -5.10 -29.40
C LYS A 62 0.17 -5.35 -28.19
N HIS A 63 1.09 -4.43 -27.94
CA HIS A 63 1.84 -4.43 -26.69
C HIS A 63 0.87 -4.06 -25.55
N ILE A 64 0.66 -5.00 -24.62
CA ILE A 64 -0.05 -4.73 -23.39
C ILE A 64 0.99 -4.54 -22.30
N GLU A 65 1.09 -3.32 -21.79
CA GLU A 65 1.90 -3.01 -20.61
C GLU A 65 1.04 -3.34 -19.37
N TYR A 66 1.42 -4.39 -18.65
CA TYR A 66 0.80 -4.71 -17.36
C TYR A 66 1.30 -3.73 -16.30
N LYS A 67 0.48 -2.72 -15.98
CA LYS A 67 0.72 -1.89 -14.80
C LYS A 67 0.08 -2.56 -13.61
N ALA A 68 0.89 -2.87 -12.59
CA ALA A 68 0.38 -3.36 -11.31
C ALA A 68 -0.72 -2.42 -10.81
N LEU A 69 -1.90 -2.98 -10.54
CA LEU A 69 -3.01 -2.20 -10.03
C LEU A 69 -2.65 -1.74 -8.63
N THR A 70 -2.75 -0.44 -8.38
CA THR A 70 -2.50 0.11 -7.06
C THR A 70 -3.80 0.56 -6.44
N ALA A 71 -3.86 0.50 -5.11
CA ALA A 71 -5.01 0.91 -4.33
C ALA A 71 -5.45 2.33 -4.71
N ASP A 72 -6.73 2.49 -5.06
CA ASP A 72 -7.29 3.83 -5.29
C ASP A 72 -7.37 4.64 -3.98
N ARG A 73 -7.69 5.92 -4.10
CA ARG A 73 -7.81 6.83 -2.96
C ARG A 73 -8.82 6.38 -1.90
N MET A 74 -9.91 5.73 -2.31
CA MET A 74 -10.95 5.26 -1.39
C MET A 74 -10.48 4.01 -0.64
N LEU A 75 -9.77 3.10 -1.30
CA LEU A 75 -9.15 1.97 -0.62
C LEU A 75 -8.12 2.45 0.39
N ILE A 76 -7.21 3.35 0.02
CA ILE A 76 -6.21 3.89 0.96
C ILE A 76 -6.89 4.61 2.13
N TYR A 77 -7.85 5.49 1.84
CA TYR A 77 -8.64 6.17 2.86
C TYR A 77 -9.31 5.18 3.81
N ASN A 78 -10.05 4.20 3.29
CA ASN A 78 -10.78 3.23 4.11
C ASN A 78 -9.84 2.34 4.92
N THR A 79 -8.70 1.92 4.38
CA THR A 79 -7.67 1.20 5.12
C THR A 79 -7.15 2.06 6.27
N MET A 80 -6.75 3.30 6.00
CA MET A 80 -6.21 4.20 7.03
C MET A 80 -7.24 4.47 8.15
N ILE A 81 -8.51 4.71 7.81
CA ILE A 81 -9.57 4.92 8.82
C ILE A 81 -9.91 3.62 9.58
N SER A 82 -9.87 2.47 8.91
CA SER A 82 -10.09 1.17 9.58
C SER A 82 -8.99 0.84 10.58
N VAL A 83 -7.74 1.21 10.27
CA VAL A 83 -6.57 0.92 11.11
C VAL A 83 -6.39 1.96 12.21
N PHE A 84 -6.49 3.25 11.90
CA PHE A 84 -6.16 4.34 12.80
C PHE A 84 -7.38 5.04 13.41
N GLY A 85 -8.57 4.67 12.96
CA GLY A 85 -9.82 5.15 13.54
C GLY A 85 -10.28 6.52 13.03
N PRO A 86 -11.45 6.99 13.52
CA PRO A 86 -12.11 8.18 13.00
C PRO A 86 -11.41 9.49 13.36
N THR A 87 -10.48 9.49 14.33
CA THR A 87 -9.68 10.68 14.66
C THR A 87 -8.80 11.15 13.51
N MET A 88 -8.49 10.27 12.56
CA MET A 88 -7.74 10.61 11.35
C MET A 88 -8.63 11.03 10.18
N GLN A 89 -9.96 11.03 10.31
CA GLN A 89 -10.89 11.25 9.21
C GLN A 89 -10.62 12.56 8.44
N SER A 90 -10.60 13.69 9.14
CA SER A 90 -10.38 15.00 8.50
C SER A 90 -9.02 15.08 7.80
N PHE A 91 -7.98 14.51 8.41
CA PHE A 91 -6.64 14.46 7.83
C PHE A 91 -6.61 13.59 6.57
N MET A 92 -7.18 12.38 6.63
CA MET A 92 -7.19 11.45 5.50
C MET A 92 -8.04 11.97 4.33
N VAL A 93 -9.10 12.72 4.61
CA VAL A 93 -9.85 13.43 3.57
C VAL A 93 -8.93 14.40 2.82
N ALA A 94 -8.21 15.27 3.55
CA ALA A 94 -7.34 16.27 2.94
C ALA A 94 -6.11 15.67 2.23
N SER A 95 -5.50 14.64 2.83
CA SER A 95 -4.22 14.07 2.35
C SER A 95 -4.37 12.95 1.33
N VAL A 96 -5.52 12.29 1.25
CA VAL A 96 -5.75 11.14 0.37
C VAL A 96 -7.04 11.31 -0.43
N ALA A 97 -8.19 11.44 0.23
CA ALA A 97 -9.48 11.35 -0.46
C ALA A 97 -9.69 12.48 -1.48
N TRP A 98 -9.24 13.69 -1.20
CA TRP A 98 -9.30 14.82 -2.14
C TRP A 98 -8.12 14.89 -3.12
N GLN A 99 -7.16 13.98 -3.03
CA GLN A 99 -5.94 13.99 -3.85
C GLN A 99 -6.11 13.07 -5.06
N SER A 100 -7.14 13.38 -5.84
CA SER A 100 -7.59 12.62 -7.01
C SER A 100 -6.51 12.45 -8.09
N SER A 101 -5.73 13.50 -8.34
CA SER A 101 -4.62 13.50 -9.31
C SER A 101 -3.54 12.47 -8.97
N ASP A 102 -3.34 12.20 -7.69
CA ASP A 102 -2.20 11.42 -7.21
C ASP A 102 -2.58 9.96 -6.93
N PHE A 103 -3.82 9.72 -6.49
CA PHE A 103 -4.31 8.39 -6.12
C PHE A 103 -5.36 7.82 -7.09
N GLY A 104 -5.74 8.58 -8.12
CA GLY A 104 -6.74 8.18 -9.10
C GLY A 104 -8.18 8.36 -8.61
N SER A 105 -9.12 8.06 -9.49
CA SER A 105 -10.56 8.06 -9.22
C SER A 105 -11.03 6.66 -8.84
N PRO A 106 -12.00 6.48 -7.93
CA PRO A 106 -12.61 5.17 -7.68
C PRO A 106 -13.48 4.66 -8.86
N TRP A 107 -13.43 5.32 -10.02
CA TRP A 107 -14.26 5.04 -11.17
C TRP A 107 -13.70 3.87 -11.99
N ASP A 108 -14.58 2.94 -12.39
CA ASP A 108 -14.27 1.85 -13.31
C ASP A 108 -14.63 2.27 -14.75
N PRO A 109 -13.64 2.40 -15.67
CA PRO A 109 -13.89 2.78 -17.05
C PRO A 109 -14.61 1.70 -17.88
N TYR A 110 -14.70 0.46 -17.38
CA TYR A 110 -15.36 -0.66 -18.06
C TYR A 110 -16.82 -0.88 -17.62
N ALA A 111 -17.31 -0.10 -16.66
CA ALA A 111 -18.73 -0.03 -16.34
C ALA A 111 -19.48 0.69 -17.49
N LYS A 112 -19.80 -0.04 -18.56
CA LYS A 112 -20.47 0.47 -19.77
C LYS A 112 -21.74 1.26 -19.42
N ILE A 113 -21.70 2.57 -19.61
CA ILE A 113 -22.86 3.46 -19.59
C ILE A 113 -23.54 3.36 -20.96
N ASN A 114 -24.44 2.39 -21.12
CA ASN A 114 -25.32 2.28 -22.29
C ASN A 114 -26.76 2.63 -21.90
N HIS A 115 -27.10 3.92 -21.79
CA HIS A 115 -28.49 4.34 -21.81
C HIS A 115 -28.66 5.67 -22.56
N ALA A 116 -29.56 5.67 -23.55
CA ALA A 116 -29.89 6.80 -24.43
C ALA A 116 -30.71 7.91 -23.74
N ASP A 117 -31.09 7.72 -22.47
CA ASP A 117 -31.88 8.68 -21.68
C ASP A 117 -31.14 9.02 -20.37
N CYS A 118 -30.09 9.85 -20.47
CA CYS A 118 -29.39 10.43 -19.32
C CYS A 118 -30.24 11.41 -18.48
N THR A 119 -31.54 11.57 -18.76
CA THR A 119 -32.44 12.52 -18.09
C THR A 119 -33.34 11.88 -17.04
N LYS A 120 -33.38 10.54 -16.95
CA LYS A 120 -34.16 9.83 -15.92
C LYS A 120 -33.24 9.02 -15.03
N ILE A 121 -32.66 9.71 -14.04
CA ILE A 121 -31.86 9.16 -12.95
C ILE A 121 -32.74 8.21 -12.12
N ARG A 122 -32.74 6.94 -12.49
CA ARG A 122 -33.10 5.82 -11.62
C ARG A 122 -32.08 4.70 -11.81
N ASP A 123 -30.89 5.02 -11.30
CA ASP A 123 -29.81 4.11 -10.85
C ASP A 123 -28.92 3.41 -11.90
N PRO A 124 -27.71 3.96 -12.10
CA PRO A 124 -26.47 3.25 -11.73
C PRO A 124 -25.57 4.08 -10.78
N TYR A 125 -26.18 5.04 -10.08
CA TYR A 125 -25.51 6.17 -9.43
C TYR A 125 -25.64 6.16 -7.90
N TYR A 126 -26.20 5.11 -7.28
CA TYR A 126 -26.53 5.15 -5.85
C TYR A 126 -25.54 4.50 -4.87
N ALA A 127 -24.53 3.71 -5.29
CA ALA A 127 -23.84 2.83 -4.33
C ALA A 127 -22.41 3.19 -3.86
N CYS A 128 -21.60 4.01 -4.56
CA CYS A 128 -20.24 4.34 -4.06
C CYS A 128 -20.00 5.83 -3.86
N THR A 129 -20.95 6.41 -3.13
CA THR A 129 -20.82 7.54 -2.19
C THR A 129 -20.69 8.96 -2.76
N ARG A 130 -21.87 9.54 -3.03
CA ARG A 130 -22.23 10.97 -2.92
C ARG A 130 -21.06 11.97 -2.74
N GLY A 131 -20.68 12.63 -3.83
CA GLY A 131 -20.92 14.08 -3.97
C GLY A 131 -19.84 15.09 -3.53
N ILE A 132 -18.74 14.69 -2.88
CA ILE A 132 -17.65 15.64 -2.50
C ILE A 132 -16.26 15.15 -2.95
N ILE A 133 -16.14 13.87 -3.29
CA ILE A 133 -14.86 13.17 -3.47
C ILE A 133 -14.85 12.44 -4.81
N LEU A 134 -15.42 13.03 -5.86
CA LEU A 134 -15.43 12.49 -7.22
C LEU A 134 -14.94 13.57 -8.17
N ASP A 135 -13.62 13.65 -8.29
CA ASP A 135 -13.01 14.25 -9.46
C ASP A 135 -13.15 13.25 -10.61
N LEU A 136 -14.05 13.57 -11.55
CA LEU A 136 -14.35 12.76 -12.73
C LEU A 136 -13.27 12.86 -13.80
N ASP A 137 -12.41 13.89 -13.72
CA ASP A 137 -11.30 14.10 -14.65
C ASP A 137 -10.03 13.35 -14.22
N ALA A 138 -10.02 12.80 -13.00
CA ALA A 138 -8.91 12.01 -12.50
C ALA A 138 -8.85 10.62 -13.16
N PRO A 139 -7.64 10.12 -13.47
CA PRO A 139 -7.48 8.81 -14.10
C PRO A 139 -8.08 7.73 -13.18
N PRO A 140 -8.79 6.72 -13.73
CA PRO A 140 -9.41 5.66 -12.92
C PRO A 140 -8.37 4.85 -12.12
N ILE A 141 -7.15 4.75 -12.62
CA ILE A 141 -6.03 4.16 -11.90
C ILE A 141 -4.83 5.09 -12.05
N ALA A 142 -4.33 5.62 -10.93
CA ALA A 142 -3.04 6.30 -10.90
C ALA A 142 -1.93 5.31 -10.57
N GLY A 143 -0.82 5.36 -11.31
CA GLY A 143 0.36 4.55 -11.00
C GLY A 143 1.05 5.00 -9.69
N VAL A 144 2.18 4.36 -9.37
CA VAL A 144 3.05 4.80 -8.27
C VAL A 144 3.76 6.09 -8.69
N THR A 145 3.45 7.21 -8.05
CA THR A 145 4.09 8.51 -8.30
C THR A 145 4.73 9.06 -7.03
N ALA A 146 5.75 9.91 -7.17
CA ALA A 146 6.39 10.53 -6.01
C ALA A 146 5.41 11.35 -5.13
N PRO A 147 4.47 12.15 -5.68
CA PRO A 147 3.45 12.85 -4.88
C PRO A 147 2.55 11.89 -4.10
N ARG A 148 2.11 10.80 -4.73
CA ARG A 148 1.30 9.75 -4.10
C ARG A 148 2.01 9.14 -2.90
N GLU A 149 3.26 8.72 -3.09
CA GLU A 149 4.07 8.13 -2.02
C GLU A 149 4.36 9.14 -0.90
N GLY A 150 4.69 10.38 -1.24
CA GLY A 150 4.90 11.45 -0.25
C GLY A 150 3.67 11.69 0.63
N ARG A 151 2.48 11.69 0.05
CA ARG A 151 1.22 11.81 0.81
C ARG A 151 0.92 10.60 1.67
N ARG A 152 1.18 9.40 1.16
CA ARG A 152 1.04 8.16 1.94
C ARG A 152 1.97 8.14 3.14
N ILE A 153 3.25 8.48 2.94
CA ILE A 153 4.24 8.59 4.01
C ILE A 153 3.76 9.60 5.05
N THR A 154 3.36 10.79 4.61
CA THR A 154 2.82 11.85 5.47
C THR A 154 1.60 11.37 6.27
N ALA A 155 0.71 10.60 5.65
CA ALA A 155 -0.46 10.01 6.30
C ALA A 155 -0.09 8.96 7.35
N CYS A 156 0.85 8.06 7.04
CA CYS A 156 1.38 7.09 7.99
C CYS A 156 2.07 7.78 9.18
N GLU A 157 2.85 8.83 8.94
CA GLU A 157 3.53 9.58 9.99
C GLU A 157 2.55 10.32 10.89
N ALA A 158 1.61 11.07 10.32
CA ALA A 158 0.59 11.77 11.09
C ALA A 158 -0.26 10.81 11.92
N ALA A 159 -0.67 9.69 11.33
CA ALA A 159 -1.48 8.69 12.02
C ALA A 159 -0.71 8.00 13.15
N THR A 160 0.54 7.63 12.90
CA THR A 160 1.36 6.96 13.92
C THR A 160 1.83 7.91 15.00
N GLN A 161 1.99 9.22 14.75
CA GLN A 161 2.32 10.23 15.78
C GLN A 161 1.12 10.63 16.65
N ASN A 162 -0.11 10.50 16.12
CA ASN A 162 -1.32 10.76 16.89
C ASN A 162 -1.60 9.63 17.89
N ASN A 163 -1.50 9.91 19.20
CA ASN A 163 -1.69 8.91 20.25
C ASN A 163 -3.09 8.26 20.27
N GLY A 164 -4.14 9.00 19.90
CA GLY A 164 -5.49 8.43 19.80
C GLY A 164 -5.60 7.43 18.65
N ALA A 165 -4.98 7.75 17.51
CA ALA A 165 -4.91 6.88 16.35
C ALA A 165 -4.03 5.64 16.60
N LEU A 166 -2.87 5.83 17.23
CA LEU A 166 -1.99 4.73 17.64
C LEU A 166 -2.69 3.78 18.61
N GLN A 167 -3.40 4.32 19.61
CA GLN A 167 -4.17 3.49 20.54
C GLN A 167 -5.27 2.70 19.83
N TYR A 168 -5.94 3.32 18.84
CA TYR A 168 -6.96 2.64 18.05
C TYR A 168 -6.36 1.44 17.28
N ALA A 169 -5.21 1.65 16.63
CA ALA A 169 -4.49 0.57 15.94
C ALA A 169 -4.01 -0.53 16.90
N MET A 170 -3.44 -0.18 18.06
CA MET A 170 -3.05 -1.15 19.09
C MET A 170 -4.22 -2.01 19.57
N LYS A 171 -5.42 -1.42 19.74
CA LYS A 171 -6.62 -2.16 20.12
C LYS A 171 -7.11 -3.16 19.06
N LYS A 172 -6.78 -2.94 17.79
CA LYS A 172 -7.06 -3.91 16.72
C LYS A 172 -6.11 -5.10 16.78
N ILE A 173 -4.90 -4.90 17.28
CA ILE A 173 -3.89 -5.95 17.50
C ILE A 173 -4.23 -6.75 18.75
N ASP A 174 -4.53 -6.07 19.86
CA ASP A 174 -4.95 -6.67 21.11
C ASP A 174 -6.04 -5.78 21.74
N PRO A 175 -7.30 -6.26 21.85
CA PRO A 175 -8.41 -5.46 22.40
C PRO A 175 -8.16 -4.92 23.81
N ALA A 176 -7.32 -5.58 24.60
CA ALA A 176 -6.96 -5.14 25.95
C ALA A 176 -5.83 -4.08 25.97
N ALA A 177 -5.22 -3.79 24.82
CA ALA A 177 -4.10 -2.87 24.74
C ALA A 177 -4.50 -1.41 25.00
N THR A 178 -3.59 -0.71 25.66
CA THR A 178 -3.64 0.73 25.88
C THR A 178 -2.25 1.32 25.62
N LEU A 179 -2.13 2.64 25.57
CA LEU A 179 -0.80 3.26 25.42
C LEU A 179 0.13 2.97 26.61
N ALA A 180 -0.44 2.77 27.81
CA ALA A 180 0.33 2.42 29.02
C ALA A 180 0.63 0.92 29.12
N LYS A 181 -0.18 0.07 28.49
CA LYS A 181 0.02 -1.36 28.37
C LYS A 181 -0.17 -1.78 26.91
N PRO A 182 0.85 -1.56 26.06
CA PRO A 182 0.81 -1.96 24.66
C PRO A 182 0.66 -3.48 24.51
N PRO A 183 0.35 -3.98 23.30
CA PRO A 183 0.32 -5.42 23.05
C PRO A 183 1.64 -6.09 23.42
N GLU A 184 1.60 -7.36 23.82
CA GLU A 184 2.82 -8.12 24.04
C GLU A 184 3.55 -8.36 22.70
N LEU A 185 4.87 -8.18 22.68
CA LEU A 185 5.68 -8.50 21.50
C LEU A 185 5.67 -10.02 21.27
N SER A 186 4.93 -10.47 20.26
CA SER A 186 4.80 -11.87 19.86
C SER A 186 4.54 -11.99 18.37
N ASP A 187 4.89 -13.13 17.78
CA ASP A 187 4.66 -13.41 16.34
C ASP A 187 3.17 -13.28 15.97
N LYS A 188 2.28 -13.65 16.90
CA LYS A 188 0.84 -13.50 16.76
C LYS A 188 0.43 -12.04 16.62
N ASN A 189 0.92 -11.16 17.49
CA ASN A 189 0.58 -9.74 17.45
C ASN A 189 1.26 -9.04 16.27
N LEU A 190 2.46 -9.44 15.88
CA LEU A 190 3.13 -8.95 14.67
C LEU A 190 2.36 -9.33 13.40
N SER A 191 1.88 -10.58 13.31
CA SER A 191 1.02 -11.03 12.21
C SER A 191 -0.26 -10.20 12.13
N ARG A 192 -0.89 -9.92 13.29
CA ARG A 192 -2.08 -9.05 13.34
C ARG A 192 -1.81 -7.65 12.79
N VAL A 193 -0.63 -7.06 13.03
CA VAL A 193 -0.28 -5.75 12.42
C VAL A 193 -0.31 -5.86 10.90
N PHE A 194 0.23 -6.94 10.35
CA PHE A 194 0.22 -7.18 8.90
C PHE A 194 -1.20 -7.30 8.37
N GLU A 195 -2.06 -8.05 9.06
CA GLU A 195 -3.48 -8.20 8.71
C GLU A 195 -4.27 -6.88 8.70
N LEU A 196 -3.81 -5.85 9.42
CA LEU A 196 -4.48 -4.54 9.40
C LEU A 196 -4.37 -3.84 8.04
N PHE A 197 -3.29 -4.08 7.29
CA PHE A 197 -3.01 -3.38 6.03
C PHE A 197 -3.23 -4.27 4.81
N PHE A 198 -2.96 -5.58 4.90
CA PHE A 198 -3.00 -6.49 3.76
C PHE A 198 -4.35 -7.20 3.64
N ARG A 199 -5.09 -6.94 2.54
CA ARG A 199 -6.46 -7.47 2.30
C ARG A 199 -6.56 -9.00 2.36
N GLY A 200 -5.55 -9.71 1.86
CA GLY A 200 -5.51 -11.18 1.87
C GLY A 200 -5.06 -11.80 3.21
N LYS A 201 -4.74 -10.97 4.20
CA LYS A 201 -4.19 -11.40 5.49
C LYS A 201 -3.06 -12.44 5.37
N PRO A 202 -2.09 -12.23 4.46
CA PRO A 202 -0.96 -13.14 4.37
C PRO A 202 -0.19 -13.15 5.69
N LEU A 203 0.38 -14.30 6.04
CA LEU A 203 1.35 -14.34 7.13
C LEU A 203 2.64 -13.66 6.66
N PRO A 204 3.25 -12.78 7.48
CA PRO A 204 4.54 -12.20 7.16
C PRO A 204 5.60 -13.32 7.10
N SER A 205 6.61 -13.15 6.24
CA SER A 205 7.76 -14.06 6.23
C SER A 205 8.51 -14.00 7.57
N ALA A 206 9.25 -15.06 7.90
CA ALA A 206 10.05 -15.10 9.13
C ALA A 206 11.03 -13.91 9.20
N ASN A 207 11.73 -13.63 8.10
CA ASN A 207 12.67 -12.50 8.00
C ASN A 207 11.99 -11.15 8.27
N LEU A 208 10.78 -10.95 7.76
CA LEU A 208 10.03 -9.71 8.02
C LEU A 208 9.59 -9.63 9.49
N THR A 209 9.15 -10.75 10.06
CA THR A 209 8.77 -10.83 11.47
C THR A 209 9.95 -10.48 12.37
N ASP A 210 11.14 -11.00 12.07
CA ASP A 210 12.37 -10.71 12.81
C ASP A 210 12.80 -9.25 12.65
N ALA A 211 12.69 -8.68 11.44
CA ALA A 211 12.94 -7.26 11.22
C ALA A 211 12.00 -6.37 12.05
N LEU A 212 10.72 -6.74 12.17
CA LEU A 212 9.76 -5.99 13.01
C LEU A 212 10.06 -6.15 14.50
N LYS A 213 10.53 -7.32 14.97
CA LYS A 213 11.00 -7.49 16.35
C LYS A 213 12.18 -6.56 16.64
N ILE A 214 13.15 -6.49 15.73
CA ILE A 214 14.31 -5.59 15.87
C ILE A 214 13.85 -4.13 15.92
N ALA A 215 12.95 -3.72 15.02
CA ALA A 215 12.40 -2.37 15.00
C ALA A 215 11.67 -2.01 16.31
N HIS A 216 10.96 -2.97 16.92
CA HIS A 216 10.34 -2.79 18.24
C HIS A 216 11.39 -2.67 19.35
N GLN A 217 12.39 -3.56 19.35
CA GLN A 217 13.41 -3.66 20.41
C GLN A 217 14.45 -2.53 20.36
N ALA A 218 14.56 -1.83 19.23
CA ALA A 218 15.40 -0.64 19.10
C ALA A 218 14.90 0.52 19.98
N GLU A 219 13.61 0.51 20.34
CA GLU A 219 12.99 1.52 21.19
C GLU A 219 13.01 1.08 22.66
N THR A 220 13.31 2.02 23.55
CA THR A 220 13.34 1.76 24.99
C THR A 220 11.95 1.70 25.62
N ASP A 221 10.99 2.44 25.05
CA ASP A 221 9.59 2.47 25.47
C ASP A 221 8.76 1.54 24.59
N ALA A 222 7.98 0.63 25.19
CA ALA A 222 7.19 -0.35 24.46
C ALA A 222 6.14 0.30 23.54
N LYS A 223 5.57 1.46 23.91
CA LYS A 223 4.62 2.19 23.06
C LYS A 223 5.35 2.74 21.83
N GLU A 224 6.55 3.30 21.98
CA GLU A 224 7.36 3.75 20.84
C GLU A 224 7.82 2.57 19.96
N GLY A 225 8.15 1.42 20.55
CA GLY A 225 8.45 0.19 19.80
C GLY A 225 7.28 -0.24 18.89
N TRP A 226 6.07 -0.25 19.42
CA TRP A 226 4.87 -0.51 18.61
C TRP A 226 4.55 0.60 17.61
N ARG A 227 4.83 1.87 17.94
CA ARG A 227 4.72 2.97 16.97
C ARG A 227 5.63 2.72 15.77
N SER A 228 6.88 2.31 16.02
CA SER A 228 7.87 1.95 15.00
C SER A 228 7.39 0.77 14.14
N VAL A 229 6.89 -0.31 14.76
CA VAL A 229 6.34 -1.47 14.04
C VAL A 229 5.17 -1.08 13.14
N ILE A 230 4.15 -0.40 13.68
CA ILE A 230 2.96 -0.01 12.92
C ILE A 230 3.33 0.97 11.80
N LYS A 231 4.24 1.91 12.07
CA LYS A 231 4.79 2.82 11.05
C LYS A 231 5.49 2.05 9.94
N SER A 232 6.33 1.08 10.28
CA SER A 232 7.08 0.28 9.30
C SER A 232 6.15 -0.49 8.35
N VAL A 233 5.10 -1.11 8.88
CA VAL A 233 4.10 -1.81 8.04
C VAL A 233 3.29 -0.82 7.20
N CYS A 234 2.86 0.31 7.78
CA CYS A 234 2.13 1.36 7.04
C CYS A 234 2.94 1.92 5.86
N LEU A 235 4.24 2.14 6.06
CA LEU A 235 5.16 2.66 5.04
C LEU A 235 5.53 1.65 3.95
N SER A 236 5.25 0.36 4.13
CA SER A 236 5.47 -0.65 3.09
C SER A 236 4.55 -0.40 1.90
N PRO A 237 5.03 -0.17 0.66
CA PRO A 237 4.14 0.03 -0.49
C PRO A 237 3.38 -1.25 -0.89
N HIS A 238 3.83 -2.42 -0.41
CA HIS A 238 3.31 -3.72 -0.85
C HIS A 238 1.84 -3.95 -0.53
N TRP A 239 1.30 -3.36 0.55
CA TRP A 239 -0.12 -3.51 0.86
C TRP A 239 -1.04 -2.75 -0.11
N GLN A 240 -0.46 -1.88 -0.95
CA GLN A 240 -1.21 -1.12 -1.96
C GLN A 240 -1.33 -1.85 -3.29
N VAL A 241 -0.54 -2.89 -3.53
CA VAL A 241 -0.54 -3.62 -4.80
C VAL A 241 -1.70 -4.63 -4.80
N MET A 242 -2.51 -4.62 -5.86
CA MET A 242 -3.68 -5.49 -6.07
C MET A 242 -3.49 -6.43 -7.25
#